data_AF-A0A089Q3T7-F1
#
_entry.id   AF-A0A089Q3T7-F1
#
_cell.length_a   1.000
_cell.length_b   1.000
_cell.length_c   1.000
_cell.angle_alpha   90.00
_cell.angle_beta   90.00
_cell.angle_gamma   90.00
#
_symmetry.space_group_name_H-M   'P 1'
#
loop_
_entity.id
_entity.type
_entity.pdbx_description
1 polymer ?
#
loop_
_entity_poly.entity_id
_entity_poly.type
_entity_poly.pdbx_seq_one_letter_code
_entity_poly.pdbx_strand_id
1 'polypeptide(L)'
;MNWTHVIIAGYVGAAIAAVVAIFRKKGWVGKVGAVVIALVAIMAWNILDVKYLIPRDRSGQELAELDDAMARMPVYQVLKEQEPALWMSIRQQAVEMHRQGKTEQEVIDTIQPQILAVETKRLQSATDDNVVAFMQVNMQQTAMVQKSSDDACFRFLFPGVKGGINSPKILPRDVTMRRMQVDAAMMRSAYGPDKHSVTDAEREQARQDIQPIVRQLTKRYGSDLQLMSEPHKAVGKEGLVCNQVQELWRNVLQLPPARAAGIIRLSVALE
;
A
#
# COMPACT_ATOMS: atom_id res chain seq x y z
N MET A 1 28.30 -16.01 -6.55
CA MET A 1 29.73 -15.66 -6.70
C MET A 1 29.96 -15.23 -8.14
N ASN A 2 30.20 -13.95 -8.38
CA ASN A 2 30.25 -13.40 -9.74
C ASN A 2 31.66 -13.62 -10.33
N TRP A 3 31.86 -14.77 -11.01
CA TRP A 3 33.14 -15.22 -11.58
C TRP A 3 33.80 -14.18 -12.50
N THR A 4 33.01 -13.31 -13.12
CA THR A 4 33.46 -12.22 -13.97
C THR A 4 34.38 -11.23 -13.23
N HIS A 5 34.12 -10.93 -11.95
CA HIS A 5 34.98 -10.05 -11.16
C HIS A 5 36.34 -10.69 -10.86
N VAL A 6 36.34 -11.98 -10.52
CA VAL A 6 37.56 -12.72 -10.22
C VAL A 6 38.46 -12.78 -11.46
N ILE A 7 37.86 -12.99 -12.63
CA ILE A 7 38.56 -13.03 -13.91
C ILE A 7 39.13 -11.64 -14.27
N ILE A 8 38.33 -10.58 -14.17
CA ILE A 8 38.77 -9.20 -14.48
C ILE A 8 39.90 -8.75 -13.53
N ALA A 9 39.75 -9.01 -12.23
CA ALA A 9 40.79 -8.69 -11.24
C ALA A 9 42.11 -9.44 -11.54
N GLY A 10 42.02 -10.70 -11.98
CA GLY A 10 43.16 -11.50 -12.43
C GLY A 10 43.89 -10.87 -13.63
N TYR A 11 43.15 -10.45 -14.66
CA TYR A 11 43.74 -9.80 -15.85
C TYR A 11 44.39 -8.46 -15.53
N VAL A 12 43.77 -7.66 -14.67
CA VAL A 12 44.31 -6.35 -14.29
C VAL A 12 45.57 -6.50 -13.44
N GLY A 13 45.59 -7.46 -12.51
CA GLY A 13 46.79 -7.79 -11.75
C GLY A 13 47.96 -8.20 -12.65
N ALA A 14 47.69 -9.03 -13.66
CA ALA A 14 48.70 -9.44 -14.65
C ALA A 14 49.19 -8.24 -15.49
N ALA A 15 48.30 -7.34 -15.92
CA ALA A 15 48.67 -6.15 -16.68
C ALA A 15 49.54 -5.18 -15.87
N ILE A 16 49.19 -4.93 -14.60
CA ILE A 16 49.99 -4.08 -13.69
C ILE A 16 51.38 -4.70 -13.49
N ALA A 17 51.45 -6.01 -13.25
CA ALA A 17 52.72 -6.71 -13.10
C ALA A 17 53.60 -6.63 -14.35
N ALA A 18 53.01 -6.77 -15.55
CA ALA A 18 53.71 -6.65 -16.83
C ALA A 18 54.27 -5.23 -17.05
N VAL A 19 53.47 -4.19 -16.80
CA VAL A 19 53.90 -2.78 -16.95
C VAL A 19 55.04 -2.45 -15.98
N VAL A 20 54.93 -2.87 -14.71
CA VAL A 20 55.98 -2.67 -13.71
C VAL A 20 57.26 -3.43 -14.09
N ALA A 21 57.14 -4.64 -14.62
CA ALA A 21 58.28 -5.42 -15.09
C ALA A 21 59.01 -4.76 -16.28
N ILE A 22 58.26 -4.19 -17.23
CA ILE A 22 58.80 -3.46 -18.39
C ILE A 22 59.54 -2.19 -17.93
N PHE A 23 58.94 -1.39 -17.05
CA PHE A 23 59.58 -0.17 -16.53
C PHE A 23 60.83 -0.46 -15.69
N ARG A 24 60.84 -1.59 -14.96
CA ARG A 24 62.04 -2.05 -14.25
C ARG A 24 63.15 -2.47 -15.21
N LYS A 25 62.81 -3.23 -16.27
CA LYS A 25 63.78 -3.69 -17.27
C LYS A 25 64.41 -2.54 -18.06
N LYS A 26 63.68 -1.44 -18.26
CA LYS A 26 64.15 -0.23 -18.95
C LYS A 26 64.94 0.72 -18.04
N GLY A 27 65.11 0.42 -16.75
CA GLY A 27 65.87 1.22 -15.80
C GLY A 27 65.20 2.52 -15.33
N TRP A 28 63.94 2.75 -15.73
CA TRP A 28 63.20 3.97 -15.39
C TRP A 28 62.79 4.06 -13.92
N VAL A 29 62.69 2.92 -13.23
CA VAL A 29 62.19 2.85 -11.86
C VAL A 29 63.03 1.87 -11.03
N GLY A 30 63.54 2.34 -9.89
CA GLY A 30 64.25 1.49 -8.92
C GLY A 30 63.31 0.54 -8.17
N LYS A 31 63.88 -0.41 -7.40
CA LYS A 31 63.11 -1.45 -6.66
C LYS A 31 62.01 -0.85 -5.77
N VAL A 32 62.30 0.25 -5.09
CA VAL A 32 61.34 0.93 -4.20
C VAL A 32 60.23 1.63 -5.00
N GLY A 33 60.57 2.30 -6.11
CA GLY A 33 59.59 2.96 -6.97
C GLY A 33 58.61 1.99 -7.63
N ALA A 34 59.06 0.78 -7.98
CA ALA A 34 58.21 -0.27 -8.55
C ALA A 34 57.14 -0.76 -7.56
N VAL A 35 57.51 -0.89 -6.28
CA VAL A 35 56.57 -1.27 -5.20
C VAL A 35 55.54 -0.17 -4.97
N VAL A 36 55.96 1.10 -4.94
CA VAL A 36 55.06 2.24 -4.76
C VAL A 36 54.05 2.34 -5.91
N ILE A 37 54.48 2.19 -7.16
CA ILE A 37 53.59 2.22 -8.33
C ILE A 37 52.56 1.08 -8.27
N ALA A 38 52.99 -0.14 -7.89
CA ALA A 38 52.07 -1.27 -7.76
C ALA A 38 51.01 -1.02 -6.68
N LEU A 39 51.40 -0.49 -5.52
CA LEU A 39 50.47 -0.16 -4.43
C LEU A 39 49.47 0.93 -4.84
N VAL A 40 49.93 1.98 -5.52
CA VAL A 40 49.05 3.04 -6.03
C VAL A 40 48.08 2.50 -7.08
N ALA A 41 48.54 1.62 -7.97
CA ALA A 41 47.68 0.98 -8.98
C ALA A 41 46.63 0.05 -8.35
N ILE A 42 46.99 -0.72 -7.33
CA ILE A 42 46.05 -1.57 -6.56
C ILE A 42 45.02 -0.69 -5.81
N MET A 43 45.44 0.43 -5.25
CA MET A 43 44.56 1.36 -4.54
C MET A 43 43.59 2.07 -5.51
N ALA A 44 44.10 2.53 -6.66
CA ALA A 44 43.28 3.11 -7.72
C ALA A 44 42.28 2.09 -8.29
N TRP A 45 42.71 0.85 -8.48
CA TRP A 45 41.85 -0.25 -8.90
C TRP A 45 40.74 -0.53 -7.87
N ASN A 46 41.05 -0.63 -6.59
CA ASN A 46 40.03 -0.82 -5.55
C ASN A 46 38.99 0.30 -5.52
N ILE A 47 39.41 1.55 -5.71
CA ILE A 47 38.49 2.70 -5.77
C ILE A 47 37.58 2.62 -7.01
N LEU A 48 38.15 2.23 -8.16
CA LEU A 48 37.38 2.05 -9.40
C LEU A 48 36.42 0.85 -9.32
N ASP A 49 36.88 -0.27 -8.76
CA ASP A 49 36.10 -1.50 -8.60
C ASP A 49 34.89 -1.27 -7.69
N VAL A 50 35.08 -0.60 -6.55
CA VAL A 50 34.00 -0.24 -5.62
C VAL A 50 33.02 0.78 -6.20
N LYS A 51 33.49 1.75 -7.00
CA LYS A 51 32.61 2.80 -7.56
C LYS A 51 31.87 2.37 -8.83
N TYR A 52 32.47 1.53 -9.67
CA TYR A 52 31.96 1.30 -11.03
C TYR A 52 31.67 -0.17 -11.36
N LEU A 53 32.32 -1.13 -10.69
CA LEU A 53 32.19 -2.54 -11.05
C LEU A 53 31.30 -3.31 -10.09
N ILE A 54 31.35 -3.08 -8.77
CA ILE A 54 30.42 -3.70 -7.83
C ILE A 54 28.99 -3.24 -8.18
N PRO A 55 28.07 -4.14 -8.57
CA PRO A 55 26.69 -3.77 -8.77
C PRO A 55 26.15 -3.35 -7.40
N ARG A 56 26.03 -2.03 -7.20
CA ARG A 56 25.31 -1.47 -6.05
C ARG A 56 23.95 -2.13 -6.04
N ASP A 57 23.60 -2.80 -4.94
CA ASP A 57 22.34 -3.51 -4.83
C ASP A 57 21.20 -2.48 -4.81
N ARG A 58 20.81 -2.04 -6.02
CA ARG A 58 19.75 -1.04 -6.23
C ARG A 58 18.45 -1.52 -5.61
N SER A 59 18.23 -2.83 -5.59
CA SER A 59 17.05 -3.43 -4.96
C SER A 59 17.03 -3.15 -3.46
N GLY A 60 18.16 -3.30 -2.75
CA GLY A 60 18.26 -2.97 -1.34
C GLY A 60 18.06 -1.48 -1.03
N GLN A 61 18.51 -0.58 -1.92
CA GLN A 61 18.31 0.86 -1.75
C GLN A 61 16.86 1.29 -2.04
N GLU A 62 16.26 0.84 -3.14
CA GLU A 62 14.85 1.13 -3.50
C GLU A 62 13.89 0.62 -2.41
N LEU A 63 14.17 -0.57 -1.88
CA LEU A 63 13.44 -1.14 -0.76
C LEU A 63 13.55 -0.31 0.52
N ALA A 64 14.73 0.29 0.79
CA ALA A 64 14.94 1.15 1.96
C ALA A 64 14.26 2.53 1.81
N GLU A 65 14.24 3.08 0.60
CA GLU A 65 13.51 4.33 0.30
C GLU A 65 11.99 4.13 0.42
N LEU A 66 11.48 2.99 -0.08
CA LEU A 66 10.10 2.59 0.11
C LEU A 66 9.76 2.41 1.60
N ASP A 67 10.65 1.77 2.37
CA ASP A 67 10.48 1.62 3.82
C ASP A 67 10.41 2.97 4.53
N ASP A 68 11.26 3.94 4.19
CA ASP A 68 11.24 5.28 4.81
C ASP A 68 9.96 6.06 4.44
N ALA A 69 9.53 5.99 3.19
CA ALA A 69 8.29 6.62 2.74
C ALA A 69 7.06 6.02 3.44
N MET A 70 7.01 4.70 3.54
CA MET A 70 5.88 3.98 4.13
C MET A 70 5.90 4.01 5.66
N ALA A 71 7.06 4.09 6.31
CA ALA A 71 7.19 4.25 7.76
C ALA A 71 6.51 5.54 8.28
N ARG A 72 6.31 6.53 7.39
CA ARG A 72 5.60 7.78 7.72
C ARG A 72 4.08 7.65 7.68
N MET A 73 3.54 6.51 7.22
CA MET A 73 2.10 6.29 7.12
C MET A 73 1.63 5.30 8.21
N PRO A 74 0.64 5.68 9.05
CA PRO A 74 0.21 4.86 10.18
C PRO A 74 -0.24 3.43 9.83
N VAL A 75 -0.98 3.25 8.74
CA VAL A 75 -1.50 1.92 8.32
C VAL A 75 -0.36 0.95 8.03
N TYR A 76 0.72 1.41 7.37
CA TYR A 76 1.87 0.56 7.05
C TYR A 76 2.66 0.15 8.29
N GLN A 77 2.73 1.01 9.32
CA GLN A 77 3.30 0.62 10.61
C GLN A 77 2.52 -0.54 11.22
N VAL A 78 1.19 -0.47 11.22
CA VAL A 78 0.33 -1.54 11.74
C VAL A 78 0.49 -2.83 10.93
N LEU A 79 0.54 -2.74 9.60
CA LEU A 79 0.79 -3.90 8.74
C LEU A 79 2.15 -4.54 9.03
N LYS A 80 3.20 -3.74 9.20
CA LYS A 80 4.53 -4.26 9.55
C LYS A 80 4.54 -4.97 10.92
N GLU A 81 3.81 -4.44 11.89
CA GLU A 81 3.72 -4.98 13.25
C GLU A 81 2.85 -6.25 13.32
N GLN A 82 1.67 -6.23 12.69
CA GLN A 82 0.64 -7.25 12.86
C GLN A 82 0.58 -8.26 11.72
N GLU A 83 1.07 -7.90 10.53
CA GLU A 83 1.02 -8.70 9.29
C GLU A 83 2.38 -8.69 8.55
N PRO A 84 3.49 -9.06 9.22
CA PRO A 84 4.85 -8.89 8.67
C PRO A 84 5.08 -9.67 7.36
N ALA A 85 4.44 -10.82 7.19
CA ALA A 85 4.54 -11.61 5.96
C ALA A 85 3.89 -10.91 4.78
N LEU A 86 2.68 -10.37 4.97
CA LEU A 86 1.98 -9.59 3.94
C LEU A 86 2.75 -8.32 3.62
N TRP A 87 3.25 -7.61 4.65
CA TRP A 87 4.09 -6.43 4.48
C TRP A 87 5.30 -6.69 3.57
N MET A 88 6.05 -7.77 3.84
CA MET A 88 7.19 -8.14 3.00
C MET A 88 6.77 -8.48 1.57
N SER A 89 5.64 -9.15 1.39
CA SER A 89 5.13 -9.48 0.06
C SER A 89 4.75 -8.23 -0.74
N ILE A 90 4.00 -7.31 -0.14
CA ILE A 90 3.61 -6.03 -0.76
C ILE A 90 4.84 -5.23 -1.17
N ARG A 91 5.83 -5.14 -0.28
CA ARG A 91 7.08 -4.42 -0.52
C ARG A 91 7.87 -5.01 -1.70
N GLN A 92 7.99 -6.33 -1.78
CA GLN A 92 8.67 -7.01 -2.88
C GLN A 92 7.92 -6.83 -4.21
N GLN A 93 6.59 -6.97 -4.20
CA GLN A 93 5.76 -6.74 -5.38
C GLN A 93 5.91 -5.30 -5.89
N ALA A 94 5.88 -4.30 -5.01
CA ALA A 94 6.02 -2.90 -5.37
C ALA A 94 7.34 -2.61 -6.09
N VAL A 95 8.46 -3.12 -5.56
CA VAL A 95 9.79 -2.92 -6.16
C VAL A 95 9.92 -3.66 -7.49
N GLU A 96 9.42 -4.89 -7.59
CA GLU A 96 9.45 -5.63 -8.86
C GLU A 96 8.60 -4.94 -9.94
N MET A 97 7.41 -4.45 -9.59
CA MET A 97 6.58 -3.67 -10.50
C MET A 97 7.26 -2.37 -10.93
N HIS A 98 7.91 -1.67 -10.01
CA HIS A 98 8.68 -0.47 -10.33
C HIS A 98 9.80 -0.78 -11.34
N ARG A 99 10.54 -1.87 -11.11
CA ARG A 99 11.59 -2.35 -12.03
C ARG A 99 11.06 -2.72 -13.41
N GLN A 100 9.85 -3.26 -13.48
CA GLN A 100 9.16 -3.56 -14.73
C GLN A 100 8.61 -2.33 -15.45
N GLY A 101 8.78 -1.12 -14.89
CA GLY A 101 8.29 0.13 -15.46
C GLY A 101 6.77 0.28 -15.34
N LYS A 102 6.14 -0.42 -14.40
CA LYS A 102 4.71 -0.29 -14.12
C LYS A 102 4.38 1.10 -13.63
N THR A 103 3.21 1.58 -14.02
CA THR A 103 2.69 2.88 -13.57
C THR A 103 2.29 2.84 -12.11
N GLU A 104 2.26 4.01 -11.46
CA GLU A 104 1.80 4.15 -10.07
C GLU A 104 0.37 3.59 -9.87
N GLN A 105 -0.51 3.78 -10.87
CA GLN A 105 -1.87 3.25 -10.81
C GLN A 105 -1.90 1.72 -10.86
N GLU A 106 -1.10 1.08 -11.71
CA GLU A 106 -1.00 -0.39 -11.74
C GLU A 106 -0.51 -0.95 -10.39
N VAL A 107 0.45 -0.27 -9.75
CA VAL A 107 0.94 -0.63 -8.42
C VAL A 107 -0.18 -0.50 -7.37
N ILE A 108 -0.93 0.60 -7.38
CA ILE A 108 -2.08 0.81 -6.49
C ILE A 108 -3.13 -0.28 -6.70
N ASP A 109 -3.52 -0.54 -7.94
CA ASP A 109 -4.56 -1.53 -8.28
C ASP A 109 -4.17 -2.96 -7.84
N THR A 110 -2.86 -3.23 -7.74
CA THR A 110 -2.33 -4.53 -7.27
C THR A 110 -2.26 -4.62 -5.74
N ILE A 111 -1.82 -3.55 -5.07
CA ILE A 111 -1.54 -3.56 -3.62
C ILE A 111 -2.78 -3.23 -2.79
N GLN A 112 -3.59 -2.26 -3.23
CA GLN A 112 -4.73 -1.75 -2.46
C GLN A 112 -5.73 -2.85 -2.06
N PRO A 113 -6.12 -3.81 -2.93
CA PRO A 113 -7.03 -4.88 -2.54
C PRO A 113 -6.49 -5.75 -1.39
N GLN A 114 -5.17 -5.96 -1.34
CA GLN A 114 -4.53 -6.77 -0.29
C GLN A 114 -4.63 -6.09 1.08
N ILE A 115 -4.48 -4.76 1.12
CA ILE A 115 -4.64 -3.94 2.34
C ILE A 115 -6.12 -3.91 2.78
N LEU A 116 -7.03 -3.67 1.83
CA LEU A 116 -8.47 -3.64 2.08
C LEU A 116 -9.00 -4.97 2.62
N ALA A 117 -8.42 -6.10 2.20
CA ALA A 117 -8.77 -7.40 2.75
C ALA A 117 -8.42 -7.52 4.24
N VAL A 118 -7.27 -6.96 4.66
CA VAL A 118 -6.89 -6.91 6.08
C VAL A 118 -7.83 -5.98 6.84
N GLU A 119 -8.06 -4.76 6.36
CA GLU A 119 -8.95 -3.79 7.01
C GLU A 119 -10.36 -4.36 7.21
N THR A 120 -10.93 -4.96 6.16
CA THR A 120 -12.24 -5.64 6.19
C THR A 120 -12.28 -6.72 7.27
N LYS A 121 -11.24 -7.55 7.37
CA LYS A 121 -11.13 -8.57 8.42
C LYS A 121 -11.04 -7.95 9.82
N ARG A 122 -10.35 -6.81 9.98
CA ARG A 122 -10.22 -6.11 11.27
C ARG A 122 -11.52 -5.48 11.75
N LEU A 123 -12.39 -5.02 10.85
CA LEU A 123 -13.67 -4.44 11.24
C LEU A 123 -14.52 -5.40 12.09
N GLN A 124 -14.40 -6.72 11.87
CA GLN A 124 -15.12 -7.73 12.64
C GLN A 124 -14.71 -7.76 14.12
N SER A 125 -13.46 -7.41 14.47
CA SER A 125 -12.98 -7.46 15.85
C SER A 125 -12.52 -6.12 16.41
N ALA A 126 -12.55 -5.05 15.62
CA ALA A 126 -12.34 -3.69 16.11
C ALA A 126 -13.47 -3.27 17.04
N THR A 127 -13.19 -2.36 17.98
CA THR A 127 -14.19 -1.79 18.89
C THR A 127 -15.22 -0.95 18.13
N ASP A 128 -16.46 -0.84 18.64
CA ASP A 128 -17.56 -0.10 17.99
C ASP A 128 -17.18 1.32 17.56
N ASP A 129 -16.57 2.10 18.44
CA ASP A 129 -16.16 3.48 18.16
C ASP A 129 -15.21 3.57 16.97
N ASN A 130 -14.27 2.63 16.84
CA ASN A 130 -13.31 2.59 15.74
C ASN A 130 -13.97 2.12 14.43
N VAL A 131 -14.92 1.19 14.49
CA VAL A 131 -15.71 0.78 13.31
C VAL A 131 -16.55 1.93 12.79
N VAL A 132 -17.20 2.68 13.68
CA VAL A 132 -17.98 3.86 13.32
C VAL A 132 -17.07 4.97 12.77
N ALA A 133 -15.93 5.25 13.42
CA ALA A 133 -14.97 6.25 12.95
C ALA A 133 -14.43 5.91 11.55
N PHE A 134 -14.13 4.64 11.28
CA PHE A 134 -13.73 4.14 9.97
C PHE A 134 -14.78 4.48 8.90
N MET A 135 -16.05 4.17 9.17
CA MET A 135 -17.12 4.45 8.20
C MET A 135 -17.38 5.94 8.02
N GLN A 136 -17.27 6.75 9.10
CA GLN A 136 -17.41 8.20 9.03
C GLN A 136 -16.37 8.83 8.11
N VAL A 137 -15.08 8.50 8.28
CA VAL A 137 -14.03 9.05 7.43
C VAL A 137 -14.13 8.52 6.00
N ASN A 138 -14.55 7.27 5.82
CA ASN A 138 -14.80 6.71 4.49
C ASN A 138 -15.88 7.49 3.74
N MET A 139 -17.01 7.78 4.40
CA MET A 139 -18.10 8.57 3.79
C MET A 139 -17.73 10.04 3.56
N GLN A 140 -16.93 10.63 4.46
CA GLN A 140 -16.37 11.96 4.25
C GLN A 140 -15.50 11.99 2.98
N GLN A 141 -14.63 11.00 2.79
CA GLN A 141 -13.79 10.90 1.60
C GLN A 141 -14.63 10.67 0.35
N THR A 142 -15.59 9.73 0.38
CA THR A 142 -16.51 9.49 -0.75
C THR A 142 -17.23 10.77 -1.17
N ALA A 143 -17.71 11.58 -0.21
CA ALA A 143 -18.39 12.83 -0.52
C ALA A 143 -17.45 13.88 -1.14
N MET A 144 -16.19 13.93 -0.69
CA MET A 144 -15.17 14.80 -1.28
C MET A 144 -14.77 14.35 -2.69
N VAL A 145 -14.61 13.05 -2.92
CA VAL A 145 -14.33 12.50 -4.25
C VAL A 145 -15.49 12.78 -5.19
N GLN A 146 -16.74 12.61 -4.75
CA GLN A 146 -17.92 12.87 -5.57
C GLN A 146 -17.99 14.33 -6.03
N LYS A 147 -17.61 15.29 -5.19
CA LYS A 147 -17.51 16.71 -5.60
C LYS A 147 -16.54 16.93 -6.77
N SER A 148 -15.54 16.07 -6.93
CA SER A 148 -14.63 16.11 -8.07
C SER A 148 -15.22 15.42 -9.31
N SER A 149 -15.88 14.28 -9.14
CA SER A 149 -16.52 13.52 -10.23
C SER A 149 -17.36 12.37 -9.69
N ASP A 150 -18.55 12.18 -10.26
CA ASP A 150 -19.39 11.01 -10.00
C ASP A 150 -18.68 9.70 -10.45
N ASP A 151 -17.94 9.72 -11.56
CA ASP A 151 -17.14 8.58 -12.01
C ASP A 151 -16.04 8.23 -10.99
N ALA A 152 -15.36 9.24 -10.46
CA ALA A 152 -14.33 9.03 -9.44
C ALA A 152 -14.92 8.46 -8.16
N CYS A 153 -16.11 8.94 -7.74
CA CYS A 153 -16.80 8.40 -6.57
C CYS A 153 -17.21 6.94 -6.79
N PHE A 154 -17.75 6.61 -7.96
CA PHE A 154 -18.13 5.24 -8.28
C PHE A 154 -16.92 4.30 -8.29
N ARG A 155 -15.80 4.71 -8.88
CA ARG A 155 -14.53 3.96 -8.86
C ARG A 155 -13.92 3.83 -7.46
N PHE A 156 -14.13 4.82 -6.60
CA PHE A 156 -13.71 4.77 -5.20
C PHE A 156 -14.51 3.74 -4.40
N LEU A 157 -15.83 3.66 -4.62
CA LEU A 157 -16.72 2.72 -3.94
C LEU A 157 -16.65 1.30 -4.52
N PHE A 158 -16.47 1.17 -5.83
CA PHE A 158 -16.51 -0.09 -6.58
C PHE A 158 -15.29 -0.25 -7.50
N PRO A 159 -14.05 -0.31 -6.95
CA PRO A 159 -12.83 -0.38 -7.74
C PRO A 159 -12.76 -1.62 -8.65
N GLY A 160 -13.45 -2.70 -8.30
CA GLY A 160 -13.52 -3.93 -9.12
C GLY A 160 -14.30 -3.82 -10.42
N VAL A 161 -15.03 -2.72 -10.66
CA VAL A 161 -15.87 -2.55 -11.87
C VAL A 161 -15.16 -1.74 -12.95
N LYS A 162 -14.54 -0.61 -12.59
CA LYS A 162 -13.89 0.33 -13.54
C LYS A 162 -12.43 0.67 -13.15
N GLY A 163 -11.83 -0.10 -12.25
CA GLY A 163 -10.54 0.21 -11.65
C GLY A 163 -10.64 1.26 -10.53
N GLY A 164 -9.67 1.26 -9.61
CA GLY A 164 -9.63 2.18 -8.48
C GLY A 164 -9.26 3.61 -8.87
N ILE A 165 -9.14 4.48 -7.87
CA ILE A 165 -8.62 5.85 -8.03
C ILE A 165 -7.36 6.05 -7.21
N ASN A 166 -6.46 6.92 -7.69
CA ASN A 166 -5.39 7.46 -6.86
C ASN A 166 -5.94 8.55 -5.93
N SER A 167 -6.52 8.11 -4.80
CA SER A 167 -7.19 9.00 -3.84
C SER A 167 -6.30 10.15 -3.33
N PRO A 168 -5.00 9.94 -3.02
CA PRO A 168 -4.10 11.03 -2.62
C PRO A 168 -3.91 12.15 -3.65
N LYS A 169 -4.18 11.92 -4.94
CA LYS A 169 -4.14 12.96 -5.98
C LYS A 169 -5.42 13.81 -6.05
N ILE A 170 -6.52 13.33 -5.45
CA ILE A 170 -7.84 13.98 -5.47
C ILE A 170 -8.14 14.62 -4.12
N LEU A 171 -7.77 13.93 -3.03
CA LEU A 171 -8.10 14.34 -1.67
C LEU A 171 -7.00 15.19 -1.04
N PRO A 172 -7.35 16.18 -0.19
CA PRO A 172 -6.38 16.91 0.61
C PRO A 172 -5.49 15.98 1.45
N ARG A 173 -4.24 16.39 1.66
CA ARG A 173 -3.24 15.60 2.41
C ARG A 173 -3.70 15.33 3.84
N ASP A 174 -4.26 16.33 4.52
CA ASP A 174 -4.78 16.22 5.88
C ASP A 174 -5.93 15.21 5.97
N VAL A 175 -6.85 15.22 5.00
CA VAL A 175 -7.95 14.24 4.90
C VAL A 175 -7.39 12.82 4.69
N THR A 176 -6.42 12.67 3.79
CA THR A 176 -5.76 11.39 3.52
C THR A 176 -5.03 10.86 4.76
N MET A 177 -4.30 11.72 5.47
CA MET A 177 -3.61 11.34 6.70
C MET A 177 -4.58 11.01 7.83
N ARG A 178 -5.69 11.75 7.94
CA ARG A 178 -6.72 11.47 8.93
C ARG A 178 -7.35 10.09 8.70
N ARG A 179 -7.64 9.73 7.45
CA ARG A 179 -8.09 8.39 7.08
C ARG A 179 -7.10 7.33 7.55
N MET A 180 -5.82 7.46 7.21
CA MET A 180 -4.80 6.49 7.60
C MET A 180 -4.67 6.35 9.13
N GLN A 181 -4.84 7.43 9.90
CA GLN A 181 -4.84 7.37 11.35
C GLN A 181 -6.04 6.59 11.91
N VAL A 182 -7.24 6.82 11.35
CA VAL A 182 -8.46 6.10 11.74
C VAL A 182 -8.34 4.62 11.39
N ASP A 183 -7.87 4.29 10.19
CA ASP A 183 -7.66 2.90 9.76
C ASP A 183 -6.66 2.18 10.68
N ALA A 184 -5.53 2.84 10.99
CA ALA A 184 -4.54 2.28 11.90
C ALA A 184 -5.08 2.08 13.32
N ALA A 185 -5.88 3.03 13.83
CA ALA A 185 -6.52 2.89 15.14
C ALA A 185 -7.52 1.73 15.16
N MET A 186 -8.33 1.60 14.11
CA MET A 186 -9.26 0.49 13.91
C MET A 186 -8.52 -0.85 13.88
N MET A 187 -7.48 -0.97 13.06
CA MET A 187 -6.68 -2.20 12.96
C MET A 187 -6.00 -2.56 14.28
N ARG A 188 -5.51 -1.57 15.04
CA ARG A 188 -4.93 -1.82 16.39
C ARG A 188 -5.97 -2.27 17.39
N SER A 189 -7.16 -1.67 17.39
CA SER A 189 -8.27 -2.03 18.29
C SER A 189 -8.83 -3.44 18.04
N ALA A 190 -8.54 -4.01 16.86
CA ALA A 190 -8.95 -5.35 16.48
C ALA A 190 -8.11 -6.48 17.13
N TYR A 191 -7.09 -6.11 17.92
CA TYR A 191 -6.21 -7.01 18.66
C TYR A 191 -6.22 -6.72 20.15
N GLY A 192 -5.68 -7.67 20.93
CA GLY A 192 -5.56 -7.56 22.37
C GLY A 192 -6.77 -8.14 23.12
N PRO A 193 -6.75 -8.05 24.46
CA PRO A 193 -7.80 -8.59 25.32
C PRO A 193 -9.15 -7.88 25.13
N ASP A 194 -9.12 -6.59 24.76
CA ASP A 194 -10.31 -5.73 24.63
C ASP A 194 -10.91 -5.73 23.22
N LYS A 195 -10.45 -6.62 22.33
CA LYS A 195 -11.00 -6.71 20.98
C LYS A 195 -12.48 -7.09 21.04
N HIS A 196 -13.25 -6.60 20.08
CA HIS A 196 -14.64 -6.98 19.91
C HIS A 196 -14.78 -8.43 19.47
N SER A 197 -15.84 -9.09 19.94
CA SER A 197 -16.24 -10.42 19.48
C SER A 197 -17.70 -10.35 19.05
N VAL A 198 -17.93 -10.36 17.75
CA VAL A 198 -19.28 -10.34 17.17
C VAL A 198 -20.06 -11.55 17.68
N THR A 199 -21.25 -11.28 18.20
CA THR A 199 -22.20 -12.30 18.66
C THR A 199 -23.31 -12.52 17.63
N ASP A 200 -23.97 -13.68 17.66
CA ASP A 200 -25.12 -13.91 16.78
C ASP A 200 -26.30 -12.99 17.09
N ALA A 201 -26.47 -12.60 18.37
CA ALA A 201 -27.46 -11.60 18.76
C ALA A 201 -27.18 -10.23 18.13
N GLU A 202 -25.92 -9.79 18.09
CA GLU A 202 -25.53 -8.55 17.41
C GLU A 202 -25.78 -8.63 15.91
N ARG A 203 -25.48 -9.77 15.26
CA ARG A 203 -25.77 -9.95 13.82
C ARG A 203 -27.26 -9.88 13.52
N GLU A 204 -28.08 -10.54 14.33
CA GLU A 204 -29.53 -10.51 14.17
C GLU A 204 -30.08 -9.10 14.42
N GLN A 205 -29.60 -8.41 15.45
CA GLN A 205 -29.96 -7.02 15.70
C GLN A 205 -29.58 -6.11 14.53
N ALA A 206 -28.38 -6.27 13.96
CA ALA A 206 -27.95 -5.50 12.79
C ALA A 206 -28.85 -5.74 11.56
N ARG A 207 -29.30 -6.98 11.34
CA ARG A 207 -30.29 -7.30 10.28
C ARG A 207 -31.63 -6.62 10.53
N GLN A 208 -32.07 -6.50 11.78
CA GLN A 208 -33.31 -5.81 12.12
C GLN A 208 -33.17 -4.29 11.98
N ASP A 209 -32.01 -3.74 12.34
CA ASP A 209 -31.72 -2.31 12.35
C ASP A 209 -31.59 -1.72 10.93
N ILE A 210 -31.04 -2.50 9.98
CA ILE A 210 -30.87 -2.05 8.60
C ILE A 210 -32.19 -2.04 7.81
N GLN A 211 -33.16 -2.89 8.18
CA GLN A 211 -34.44 -3.01 7.48
C GLN A 211 -35.23 -1.69 7.32
N PRO A 212 -35.46 -0.88 8.38
CA PRO A 212 -36.16 0.40 8.22
C PRO A 212 -35.44 1.37 7.28
N ILE A 213 -34.10 1.37 7.32
CA ILE A 213 -33.26 2.21 6.43
C ILE A 213 -33.43 1.76 4.98
N VAL A 214 -33.32 0.45 4.71
CA VAL A 214 -33.52 -0.10 3.36
C VAL A 214 -34.93 0.20 2.85
N ARG A 215 -35.98 0.01 3.68
CA ARG A 215 -37.36 0.36 3.28
C ARG A 215 -37.51 1.83 2.90
N GLN A 216 -36.86 2.75 3.61
CA GLN A 216 -36.86 4.17 3.29
C GLN A 216 -36.16 4.43 1.95
N LEU A 217 -35.00 3.81 1.72
CA LEU A 217 -34.28 3.93 0.46
C LEU A 217 -35.07 3.34 -0.71
N THR A 218 -35.74 2.20 -0.54
CA THR A 218 -36.59 1.59 -1.57
C THR A 218 -37.75 2.51 -1.94
N LYS A 219 -38.37 3.20 -0.98
CA LYS A 219 -39.42 4.19 -1.27
C LYS A 219 -38.90 5.36 -2.10
N ARG A 220 -37.64 5.76 -1.91
CA ARG A 220 -37.02 6.90 -2.60
C ARG A 220 -36.47 6.56 -3.99
N TYR A 221 -35.76 5.43 -4.09
CA TYR A 221 -35.02 5.04 -5.28
C TYR A 221 -35.71 3.95 -6.10
N GLY A 222 -36.77 3.32 -5.58
CA GLY A 222 -37.47 2.25 -6.27
C GLY A 222 -36.55 1.07 -6.62
N SER A 223 -36.68 0.56 -7.85
CA SER A 223 -35.86 -0.53 -8.36
C SER A 223 -34.39 -0.15 -8.59
N ASP A 224 -34.06 1.14 -8.72
CA ASP A 224 -32.67 1.57 -8.91
C ASP A 224 -31.81 1.29 -7.66
N LEU A 225 -32.39 1.03 -6.48
CA LEU A 225 -31.63 0.68 -5.28
C LEU A 225 -30.79 -0.60 -5.48
N GLN A 226 -31.22 -1.50 -6.35
CA GLN A 226 -30.49 -2.75 -6.65
C GLN A 226 -29.11 -2.48 -7.29
N LEU A 227 -28.88 -1.30 -7.86
CA LEU A 227 -27.62 -0.93 -8.49
C LEU A 227 -26.46 -0.88 -7.47
N MET A 228 -26.75 -0.68 -6.18
CA MET A 228 -25.73 -0.80 -5.13
C MET A 228 -25.21 -2.22 -4.98
N SER A 229 -26.10 -3.22 -5.06
CA SER A 229 -25.75 -4.64 -4.96
C SER A 229 -25.20 -5.18 -6.28
N GLU A 230 -25.55 -4.55 -7.40
CA GLU A 230 -25.14 -4.94 -8.75
C GLU A 230 -24.42 -3.78 -9.48
N PRO A 231 -23.27 -3.32 -8.98
CA PRO A 231 -22.62 -2.11 -9.49
C PRO A 231 -22.19 -2.22 -10.96
N HIS A 232 -22.00 -3.43 -11.50
CA HIS A 232 -21.74 -3.64 -12.93
C HIS A 232 -22.89 -3.17 -13.84
N LYS A 233 -24.14 -3.12 -13.33
CA LYS A 233 -25.31 -2.58 -14.04
C LYS A 233 -25.46 -1.06 -13.92
N ALA A 234 -24.59 -0.40 -13.16
CA ALA A 234 -24.68 1.02 -12.85
C ALA A 234 -23.84 1.92 -13.77
N VAL A 235 -23.22 1.38 -14.82
CA VAL A 235 -22.47 2.18 -15.81
C VAL A 235 -23.41 3.20 -16.48
N GLY A 236 -23.07 4.48 -16.41
CA GLY A 236 -23.93 5.60 -16.83
C GLY A 236 -24.91 6.10 -15.75
N LYS A 237 -24.90 5.49 -14.55
CA LYS A 237 -25.67 5.87 -13.36
C LYS A 237 -24.76 6.06 -12.13
N GLU A 238 -23.49 6.35 -12.33
CA GLU A 238 -22.46 6.44 -11.29
C GLU A 238 -22.87 7.37 -10.13
N GLY A 239 -23.33 8.59 -10.45
CA GLY A 239 -23.76 9.57 -9.45
C GLY A 239 -24.98 9.13 -8.66
N LEU A 240 -25.90 8.39 -9.28
CA LEU A 240 -27.08 7.84 -8.60
C LEU A 240 -26.64 6.84 -7.53
N VAL A 241 -25.75 5.91 -7.86
CA VAL A 241 -25.26 4.91 -6.90
C VAL A 241 -24.44 5.56 -5.79
N CYS A 242 -23.61 6.55 -6.10
CA CYS A 242 -22.91 7.35 -5.10
C CYS A 242 -23.86 7.99 -4.09
N ASN A 243 -24.96 8.60 -4.57
CA ASN A 243 -25.99 9.18 -3.70
C ASN A 243 -26.69 8.13 -2.84
N GLN A 244 -26.99 6.95 -3.39
CA GLN A 244 -27.62 5.86 -2.64
C GLN A 244 -26.70 5.35 -1.51
N VAL A 245 -25.41 5.13 -1.79
CA VAL A 245 -24.42 4.70 -0.80
C VAL A 245 -24.23 5.74 0.30
N GLN A 246 -24.10 7.03 -0.07
CA GLN A 246 -24.02 8.14 0.89
C GLN A 246 -25.26 8.21 1.80
N GLU A 247 -26.45 8.06 1.24
CA GLU A 247 -27.69 8.11 2.02
C GLU A 247 -27.86 6.90 2.93
N LEU A 248 -27.51 5.70 2.47
CA LEU A 248 -27.48 4.49 3.30
C LEU A 248 -26.60 4.71 4.53
N TRP A 249 -25.33 5.05 4.32
CA TRP A 249 -24.38 5.16 5.42
C TRP A 249 -24.65 6.37 6.31
N ARG A 250 -25.19 7.47 5.78
CA ARG A 250 -25.66 8.60 6.61
C ARG A 250 -26.75 8.16 7.58
N ASN A 251 -27.72 7.37 7.14
CA ASN A 251 -28.79 6.87 8.01
C ASN A 251 -28.25 5.85 9.03
N VAL A 252 -27.32 4.97 8.63
CA VAL A 252 -26.66 4.02 9.55
C VAL A 252 -25.87 4.76 10.63
N LEU A 253 -25.10 5.79 10.26
CA LEU A 253 -24.26 6.58 11.17
C LEU A 253 -25.07 7.50 12.11
N GLN A 254 -26.38 7.62 11.92
CA GLN A 254 -27.29 8.30 12.86
C GLN A 254 -27.80 7.37 13.97
N LEU A 255 -27.62 6.06 13.85
CA LEU A 255 -27.95 5.11 14.91
C LEU A 255 -26.98 5.24 16.09
N PRO A 256 -27.36 4.74 17.28
CA PRO A 256 -26.42 4.59 18.38
C PRO A 256 -25.15 3.83 17.94
N PRO A 257 -23.94 4.18 18.43
CA PRO A 257 -22.68 3.63 17.93
C PRO A 257 -22.63 2.11 17.83
N ALA A 258 -23.10 1.38 18.86
CA ALA A 258 -23.14 -0.09 18.84
C ALA A 258 -24.01 -0.67 17.71
N ARG A 259 -25.17 -0.04 17.43
CA ARG A 259 -26.08 -0.45 16.35
C ARG A 259 -25.50 -0.15 14.97
N ALA A 260 -24.89 1.04 14.82
CA ALA A 260 -24.19 1.41 13.60
C ALA A 260 -23.01 0.47 13.30
N ALA A 261 -22.18 0.18 14.32
CA ALA A 261 -21.06 -0.74 14.21
C ALA A 261 -21.51 -2.16 13.81
N GLY A 262 -22.59 -2.67 14.40
CA GLY A 262 -23.16 -3.96 14.02
C GLY A 262 -23.53 -4.04 12.53
N ILE A 263 -24.15 -2.99 11.97
CA ILE A 263 -24.47 -2.93 10.54
C ILE A 263 -23.21 -2.83 9.66
N ILE A 264 -22.21 -2.03 10.06
CA ILE A 264 -20.95 -1.91 9.32
C ILE A 264 -20.22 -3.26 9.28
N ARG A 265 -20.19 -3.99 10.40
CA ARG A 265 -19.64 -5.35 10.45
C ARG A 265 -20.43 -6.31 9.57
N LEU A 266 -21.76 -6.25 9.62
CA LEU A 266 -22.61 -7.08 8.77
C LEU A 266 -22.34 -6.84 7.28
N SER A 267 -22.10 -5.61 6.85
CA SER A 267 -21.90 -5.28 5.42
C SER A 267 -20.58 -5.77 4.83
N VAL A 268 -19.59 -6.04 5.69
CA VAL A 268 -18.25 -6.48 5.27
C VAL A 268 -17.94 -7.91 5.74
N ALA A 269 -18.92 -8.58 6.35
CA ALA A 269 -18.79 -9.98 6.69
C ALA A 269 -18.64 -10.78 5.38
N LEU A 270 -17.53 -11.52 5.28
CA LEU A 270 -17.36 -12.51 4.22
C LEU A 270 -18.39 -13.63 4.47
N GLU A 271 -19.28 -13.86 3.52
CA GLU A 271 -20.07 -15.11 3.46
C GLU A 271 -19.19 -16.29 3.01
#